data_AF-A0A3D5XR07-F1
#
_entry.id   AF-A0A3D5XR07-F1
#
_cell.length_a   1.000
_cell.length_b   1.000
_cell.length_c   1.000
_cell.angle_alpha   90.00
_cell.angle_beta   90.00
_cell.angle_gamma   90.00
#
_symmetry.space_group_name_H-M   'P 1'
#
loop_
_entity.id
_entity.type
_entity.pdbx_description
1 polymer ?
#
loop_
_entity_poly.entity_id
_entity_poly.type
_entity_poly.pdbx_seq_one_letter_code
_entity_poly.pdbx_strand_id
1 'polypeptide(L)'
;IIIPQLIQTIVTLINNLTDILNGILENTDQLLKFFNLEGIKTEVNSETLNNFFTQFGLDFNNIIVNLTNMVSSTGISVFSYISNFTSATMNLFLALILSFYLLADKEKFIRQIKKIIAAFFNENNRNIILKYSKSSLDVFNNFISGQLLDALIIGILIYIALLIFKMPYQLLIASITSIFALVPIVGSFIAGGIGFLLILSIDPIQALWFIVLFLVVQQFEGNFIYPKIVGESVGLPGIWTLLSIVVFGGMYGVLGMLLAVPLTAIIYSMGSKLINKKLKEKNLIVSTDEIKEKAN
;
A
#
# COMPACT_ATOMS: atom_id res chain seq x y z
N ILE A 1 16.05 -7.35 16.51
CA ILE A 1 17.35 -7.04 17.15
C ILE A 1 18.06 -5.86 16.48
N ILE A 2 17.96 -5.69 15.15
CA ILE A 2 18.62 -4.60 14.40
C ILE A 2 17.96 -3.22 14.61
N ILE A 3 16.65 -3.18 14.90
CA ILE A 3 15.88 -1.94 14.96
C ILE A 3 16.15 -1.10 16.23
N PRO A 4 16.26 -1.67 17.44
CA PRO A 4 16.73 -0.91 18.62
C PRO A 4 18.11 -0.31 18.42
N GLN A 5 18.99 -1.03 17.71
CA GLN A 5 20.33 -0.52 17.38
C GLN A 5 20.26 0.66 16.42
N LEU A 6 19.42 0.61 15.38
CA LEU A 6 19.23 1.77 14.47
C LEU A 6 18.69 3.01 15.19
N ILE A 7 17.72 2.86 16.09
CA ILE A 7 17.21 3.97 16.90
C ILE A 7 18.32 4.50 17.81
N GLN A 8 19.05 3.61 18.48
CA GLN A 8 20.14 4.00 19.35
C GLN A 8 21.26 4.68 18.56
N THR A 9 21.55 4.24 17.34
CA THR A 9 22.51 4.88 16.44
C THR A 9 22.03 6.27 16.03
N ILE A 10 20.76 6.45 15.67
CA ILE A 10 20.18 7.76 15.33
C ILE A 10 20.20 8.70 16.55
N VAL A 11 19.80 8.21 17.72
CA VAL A 11 19.82 8.97 18.98
C VAL A 11 21.25 9.34 19.37
N THR A 12 22.20 8.41 19.25
CA THR A 12 23.62 8.66 19.50
C THR A 12 24.22 9.64 18.49
N LEU A 13 23.87 9.55 17.20
CA LEU A 13 24.31 10.51 16.17
C LEU A 13 23.83 11.93 16.45
N ILE A 14 22.62 12.06 17.00
CA ILE A 14 22.01 13.36 17.29
C ILE A 14 22.53 13.93 18.61
N ASN A 15 22.69 13.09 19.63
CA ASN A 15 23.29 13.51 20.91
C ASN A 15 24.77 13.88 20.75
N ASN A 16 25.48 13.17 19.87
CA ASN A 16 26.87 13.47 19.53
C ASN A 16 26.97 14.45 18.36
N LEU A 17 25.87 15.03 17.84
CA LEU A 17 25.92 15.95 16.71
C LEU A 17 26.74 17.19 17.07
N THR A 18 26.60 17.67 18.31
CA THR A 18 27.41 18.74 18.88
C THR A 18 28.90 18.36 18.91
N ASP A 19 29.24 17.14 19.34
CA ASP A 19 30.62 16.66 19.40
C ASP A 19 31.21 16.37 18.01
N ILE A 20 30.40 15.92 17.06
CA ILE A 20 30.77 15.72 15.65
C ILE A 20 31.04 17.08 15.01
N LEU A 21 30.18 18.07 15.25
CA LEU A 21 30.38 19.43 14.76
C LEU A 21 31.63 20.05 15.40
N ASN A 22 31.83 19.89 16.72
CA ASN A 22 33.04 20.35 17.39
C ASN A 22 34.31 19.64 16.87
N GLY A 23 34.25 18.33 16.59
CA GLY A 23 35.37 17.57 16.04
C GLY A 23 35.70 17.91 14.58
N ILE A 24 34.70 18.31 13.78
CA ILE A 24 34.89 18.88 12.44
C ILE A 24 35.56 20.26 12.54
N LEU A 25 35.21 21.04 13.57
CA LEU A 25 35.75 22.38 13.83
C LEU A 25 37.18 22.35 14.36
N GLU A 26 37.51 21.42 15.26
CA GLU A 26 38.88 21.22 15.76
C GLU A 26 39.83 20.67 14.69
N ASN A 27 39.30 19.96 13.68
CA ASN A 27 40.06 19.48 12.52
C ASN A 27 39.91 20.37 11.27
N THR A 28 39.45 21.62 11.43
CA THR A 28 39.33 22.59 10.33
C THR A 28 40.63 22.77 9.56
N ASP A 29 41.78 22.72 10.25
CA ASP A 29 43.10 22.77 9.61
C ASP A 29 43.35 21.62 8.63
N GLN A 30 42.81 20.42 8.88
CA GLN A 30 42.93 19.28 7.96
C GLN A 30 41.96 19.39 6.79
N LEU A 31 40.76 19.91 7.02
CA LEU A 31 39.77 20.16 5.97
C LEU A 31 40.22 21.28 5.02
N LEU A 32 40.79 22.36 5.55
CA LEU A 32 41.35 23.46 4.76
C LEU A 32 42.55 23.03 3.92
N LYS A 33 43.39 22.12 4.45
CA LYS A 33 44.46 21.46 3.68
C LYS A 33 43.93 20.54 2.59
N PHE A 34 42.87 19.77 2.85
CA PHE A 34 42.25 18.91 1.84
C PHE A 34 41.66 19.72 0.66
N PHE A 35 41.15 20.92 0.93
CA PHE A 35 40.62 21.83 -0.11
C PHE A 35 41.63 22.86 -0.63
N ASN A 36 42.91 22.79 -0.22
CA ASN A 36 44.00 23.67 -0.69
C ASN A 36 43.78 25.17 -0.42
N LEU A 37 43.13 25.50 0.71
CA LEU A 37 42.78 26.87 1.13
C LEU A 37 43.71 27.36 2.25
N GLU A 38 45.03 27.32 2.04
CA GLU A 38 46.07 27.57 3.07
C GLU A 38 46.16 29.00 3.64
N GLY A 39 45.27 29.92 3.25
CA GLY A 39 45.33 31.34 3.67
C GLY A 39 44.33 31.76 4.76
N ILE A 40 43.35 30.91 5.10
CA ILE A 40 42.25 31.30 5.97
C ILE A 40 42.49 30.71 7.37
N LYS A 41 43.19 31.47 8.22
CA LYS A 41 43.19 31.20 9.67
C LYS A 41 41.90 31.79 10.25
N THR A 42 40.86 30.98 10.30
CA THR A 42 39.67 31.30 11.09
C THR A 42 39.71 30.44 12.34
N GLU A 43 39.92 31.05 13.50
CA GLU A 43 39.52 30.44 14.77
C GLU A 43 37.99 30.34 14.74
N VAL A 44 37.48 29.19 14.29
CA VAL A 44 36.05 28.95 14.19
C VAL A 44 35.53 28.58 15.58
N ASN A 45 35.21 29.61 16.36
CA ASN A 45 34.48 29.51 17.62
C ASN A 45 32.97 29.38 17.33
N SER A 46 32.22 28.77 18.25
CA SER A 46 30.74 28.75 18.26
C SER A 46 30.10 30.14 18.08
N GLU A 47 30.78 31.20 18.53
CA GLU A 47 30.37 32.59 18.35
C GLU A 47 30.48 33.08 16.88
N THR A 48 31.53 32.67 16.15
CA THR A 48 31.73 32.99 14.73
C THR A 48 30.70 32.29 13.86
N LEU A 49 30.34 31.04 14.21
CA LEU A 49 29.26 30.30 13.55
C LEU A 49 27.90 30.94 13.79
N ASN A 50 27.59 31.32 15.03
CA ASN A 50 26.33 31.97 15.34
C ASN A 50 26.19 33.30 14.57
N ASN A 51 27.28 34.06 14.45
CA ASN A 51 27.33 35.29 13.65
C ASN A 51 27.22 35.05 12.13
N PHE A 52 27.74 33.92 11.62
CA PHE A 52 27.60 33.55 10.20
C PHE A 52 26.17 33.17 9.85
N PHE A 53 25.51 32.34 10.67
CA PHE A 53 24.13 31.92 10.41
C PHE A 53 23.13 33.06 10.61
N THR A 54 23.34 33.94 11.59
CA THR A 54 22.50 35.12 11.80
C THR A 54 22.59 36.13 10.65
N GLN A 55 23.71 36.20 9.92
CA GLN A 55 23.80 37.00 8.68
C GLN A 55 22.88 36.48 7.56
N PHE A 56 22.55 35.19 7.55
CA PHE A 56 21.56 34.60 6.64
C PHE A 56 20.13 34.59 7.23
N GLY A 57 19.91 35.25 8.37
CA GLY A 57 18.61 35.27 9.06
C GLY A 57 18.25 33.95 9.73
N LEU A 58 19.23 33.07 9.95
CA LEU A 58 19.04 31.76 10.56
C LEU A 58 19.67 31.75 11.96
N ASP A 59 18.86 31.61 12.99
CA ASP A 59 19.36 31.54 14.37
C ASP A 59 19.74 30.08 14.70
N PHE A 60 21.04 29.83 14.80
CA PHE A 60 21.59 28.49 14.92
C PHE A 60 21.11 27.77 16.18
N ASN A 61 20.94 28.51 17.28
CA ASN A 61 20.39 27.98 18.52
C ASN A 61 18.93 27.57 18.35
N ASN A 62 18.12 28.36 17.64
CA ASN A 62 16.74 28.01 17.33
C ASN A 62 16.65 26.82 16.36
N ILE A 63 17.59 26.67 15.43
CA ILE A 63 17.66 25.49 14.53
C ILE A 63 17.99 24.23 15.34
N ILE A 64 18.98 24.28 16.22
CA ILE A 64 19.35 23.16 17.10
C ILE A 64 18.20 22.80 18.04
N VAL A 65 17.54 23.78 18.66
CA VAL A 65 16.39 23.55 19.54
C VAL A 65 15.17 23.02 18.78
N ASN A 66 14.88 23.54 17.58
CA ASN A 66 13.78 23.03 16.74
C ASN A 66 14.07 21.64 16.20
N LEU A 67 15.32 21.33 15.80
CA LEU A 67 15.73 19.98 15.43
C LEU A 67 15.63 19.01 16.62
N THR A 68 16.04 19.43 17.81
CA THR A 68 15.95 18.62 19.04
C THR A 68 14.51 18.36 19.45
N ASN A 69 13.63 19.37 19.34
CA ASN A 69 12.20 19.27 19.63
C ASN A 69 11.44 18.46 18.55
N MET A 70 11.79 18.62 17.27
CA MET A 70 11.29 17.77 16.19
C MET A 70 11.73 16.32 16.39
N VAL A 71 12.97 16.06 16.80
CA VAL A 71 13.46 14.68 17.03
C VAL A 71 12.88 14.06 18.30
N SER A 72 12.65 14.83 19.36
CA SER A 72 12.05 14.33 20.61
C SER A 72 10.57 13.98 20.42
N SER A 73 9.85 14.78 19.63
CA SER A 73 8.47 14.46 19.18
C SER A 73 8.45 13.35 18.10
N THR A 74 9.51 13.22 17.31
CA THR A 74 9.69 12.12 16.34
C THR A 74 10.13 10.81 17.01
N GLY A 75 10.85 10.84 18.14
CA GLY A 75 11.25 9.64 18.89
C GLY A 75 10.07 8.91 19.50
N ILE A 76 9.09 9.65 20.01
CA ILE A 76 7.80 9.11 20.48
C ILE A 76 6.94 8.62 19.29
N SER A 77 6.98 9.33 18.16
CA SER A 77 6.24 8.95 16.94
C SER A 77 6.82 7.69 16.28
N VAL A 78 8.15 7.59 16.15
CA VAL A 78 8.88 6.42 15.63
C VAL A 78 8.67 5.20 16.52
N PHE A 79 8.66 5.37 17.84
CA PHE A 79 8.30 4.28 18.76
C PHE A 79 6.85 3.82 18.55
N SER A 80 5.90 4.74 18.31
CA SER A 80 4.51 4.40 17.98
C SER A 80 4.38 3.69 16.61
N TYR A 81 5.11 4.14 15.59
CA TYR A 81 5.13 3.45 14.28
C TYR A 81 5.77 2.06 14.38
N ILE A 82 6.78 1.87 15.23
CA ILE A 82 7.44 0.57 15.46
C ILE A 82 6.57 -0.37 16.30
N SER A 83 5.86 0.13 17.32
CA SER A 83 4.90 -0.68 18.08
C SER A 83 3.73 -1.11 17.18
N ASN A 84 3.29 -0.24 16.27
CA ASN A 84 2.27 -0.56 15.28
C ASN A 84 2.77 -1.56 14.24
N PHE A 85 4.02 -1.45 13.78
CA PHE A 85 4.65 -2.41 12.87
C PHE A 85 4.84 -3.80 13.50
N THR A 86 5.27 -3.85 14.76
CA THR A 86 5.44 -5.11 15.52
C THR A 86 4.09 -5.79 15.73
N SER A 87 3.07 -5.02 16.10
CA SER A 87 1.70 -5.52 16.26
C SER A 87 1.12 -6.01 14.93
N ALA A 88 1.34 -5.28 13.83
CA ALA A 88 0.92 -5.70 12.49
C ALA A 88 1.59 -7.00 12.05
N THR A 89 2.90 -7.15 12.33
CA THR A 89 3.65 -8.37 12.01
C THR A 89 3.15 -9.57 12.81
N MET A 90 2.89 -9.39 14.11
CA MET A 90 2.32 -10.45 14.96
C MET A 90 0.92 -10.85 14.50
N ASN A 91 0.08 -9.85 14.16
CA ASN A 91 -1.26 -10.09 13.62
C ASN A 91 -1.21 -10.84 12.28
N LEU A 92 -0.27 -10.49 11.40
CA LEU A 92 -0.05 -11.19 10.14
C LEU A 92 0.38 -12.64 10.38
N PHE A 93 1.28 -12.88 11.34
CA PHE A 93 1.73 -14.22 11.69
C PHE A 93 0.59 -15.07 12.26
N LEU A 94 -0.21 -14.52 13.18
CA LEU A 94 -1.42 -15.17 13.70
C LEU A 94 -2.45 -15.44 12.60
N ALA A 95 -2.68 -14.47 11.71
CA ALA A 95 -3.59 -14.63 10.59
C ALA A 95 -3.14 -15.74 9.63
N LEU A 96 -1.83 -15.85 9.37
CA LEU A 96 -1.27 -16.93 8.57
C LEU A 96 -1.46 -18.29 9.24
N ILE A 97 -1.16 -18.42 10.54
CA ILE A 97 -1.38 -19.66 11.28
C ILE A 97 -2.87 -20.06 11.21
N LEU A 98 -3.77 -19.13 11.54
CA LEU A 98 -5.21 -19.37 11.49
C LEU A 98 -5.67 -19.74 10.08
N SER A 99 -5.15 -19.08 9.05
CA SER A 99 -5.44 -19.40 7.66
C SER A 99 -5.01 -20.83 7.31
N PHE A 100 -3.82 -21.27 7.74
CA PHE A 100 -3.38 -22.65 7.53
C PHE A 100 -4.26 -23.67 8.25
N TYR A 101 -4.63 -23.42 9.50
CA TYR A 101 -5.54 -24.31 10.24
C TYR A 101 -6.93 -24.38 9.60
N LEU A 102 -7.51 -23.24 9.20
CA LEU A 102 -8.79 -23.18 8.52
C LEU A 102 -8.75 -23.89 7.15
N LEU A 103 -7.65 -23.77 6.43
CA LEU A 103 -7.47 -24.44 5.15
C LEU A 103 -7.28 -25.95 5.30
N ALA A 104 -6.53 -26.38 6.33
CA ALA A 104 -6.31 -27.80 6.65
C ALA A 104 -7.61 -28.51 7.08
N ASP A 105 -8.48 -27.82 7.83
CA ASP A 105 -9.76 -28.37 8.31
C ASP A 105 -10.98 -27.87 7.49
N LYS A 106 -10.77 -27.41 6.26
CA LYS A 106 -11.83 -26.79 5.43
C LYS A 106 -13.05 -27.69 5.25
N GLU A 107 -12.86 -29.00 5.04
CA GLU A 107 -13.97 -29.93 4.84
C GLU A 107 -14.79 -30.10 6.13
N LYS A 108 -14.12 -30.11 7.28
CA LYS A 108 -14.78 -30.19 8.60
C LYS A 108 -15.58 -28.92 8.84
N PHE A 109 -15.02 -27.76 8.55
CA PHE A 109 -15.69 -26.46 8.74
C PHE A 109 -16.92 -26.32 7.83
N ILE A 110 -16.78 -26.62 6.53
CA ILE A 110 -17.91 -26.61 5.58
C ILE A 110 -19.01 -27.57 6.02
N ARG A 111 -18.65 -28.77 6.51
CA ARG A 111 -19.64 -29.75 7.00
C ARG A 111 -20.37 -29.22 8.24
N GLN A 112 -19.69 -28.56 9.16
CA GLN A 112 -20.33 -27.96 10.34
C GLN A 112 -21.31 -26.85 9.95
N ILE A 113 -20.92 -25.95 9.04
CA ILE A 113 -21.83 -24.92 8.51
C ILE A 113 -23.06 -25.56 7.85
N LYS A 114 -22.87 -26.59 7.01
CA LYS A 114 -24.00 -27.30 6.37
C LYS A 114 -24.93 -27.96 7.40
N LYS A 115 -24.40 -28.51 8.50
CA LYS A 115 -25.22 -29.05 9.60
C LYS A 115 -26.06 -27.97 10.27
N ILE A 116 -25.48 -26.80 10.56
CA ILE A 116 -26.19 -25.65 11.13
C ILE A 116 -27.32 -25.21 10.19
N ILE A 117 -27.02 -25.04 8.90
CA ILE A 117 -28.03 -24.63 7.92
C ILE A 117 -29.17 -25.67 7.85
N ALA A 118 -28.84 -26.96 7.84
CA ALA A 118 -29.84 -28.03 7.79
C ALA A 118 -30.70 -28.13 9.06
N ALA A 119 -30.17 -27.75 10.23
CA ALA A 119 -30.88 -27.80 11.50
C ALA A 119 -31.85 -26.63 11.68
N PHE A 120 -31.48 -25.42 11.23
CA PHE A 120 -32.26 -24.20 11.48
C PHE A 120 -33.16 -23.77 10.31
N PHE A 121 -32.94 -24.26 9.09
CA PHE A 121 -33.66 -23.79 7.91
C PHE A 121 -34.41 -24.90 7.16
N ASN A 122 -35.61 -24.58 6.70
CA ASN A 122 -36.42 -25.43 5.83
C ASN A 122 -35.71 -25.71 4.49
N GLU A 123 -36.12 -26.77 3.79
CA GLU A 123 -35.48 -27.24 2.55
C GLU A 123 -35.35 -26.15 1.47
N ASN A 124 -36.39 -25.35 1.25
CA ASN A 124 -36.36 -24.24 0.30
C ASN A 124 -35.30 -23.19 0.67
N ASN A 125 -35.25 -22.77 1.94
CA ASN A 125 -34.29 -21.77 2.42
C ASN A 125 -32.86 -22.32 2.42
N ARG A 126 -32.68 -23.59 2.81
CA ARG A 126 -31.39 -24.29 2.75
C ARG A 126 -30.81 -24.28 1.34
N ASN A 127 -31.60 -24.66 0.33
CA ASN A 127 -31.15 -24.70 -1.06
C ASN A 127 -30.78 -23.30 -1.58
N ILE A 128 -31.53 -22.27 -1.17
CA ILE A 128 -31.24 -20.87 -1.50
C ILE A 128 -29.90 -20.43 -0.87
N ILE A 129 -29.70 -20.66 0.44
CA ILE A 129 -28.48 -20.29 1.15
C ILE A 129 -27.27 -20.98 0.51
N LEU A 130 -27.32 -22.31 0.32
CA LEU A 130 -26.21 -23.05 -0.27
C LEU A 130 -25.87 -22.60 -1.69
N LYS A 131 -26.89 -22.26 -2.50
CA LYS A 131 -26.70 -21.75 -3.85
C LYS A 131 -25.98 -20.40 -3.84
N TYR A 132 -26.39 -19.47 -2.97
CA TYR A 132 -25.73 -18.18 -2.86
C TYR A 132 -24.33 -18.28 -2.26
N SER A 133 -24.13 -19.08 -1.21
CA SER A 133 -22.80 -19.33 -0.63
C SER A 133 -21.81 -19.88 -1.67
N LYS A 134 -22.25 -20.81 -2.52
CA LYS A 134 -21.42 -21.32 -3.61
C LYS A 134 -21.08 -20.22 -4.62
N SER A 135 -22.07 -19.43 -5.03
CA SER A 135 -21.84 -18.30 -5.94
C SER A 135 -20.89 -17.25 -5.35
N SER A 136 -20.96 -16.98 -4.05
CA SER A 136 -20.06 -16.05 -3.38
C SER A 136 -18.63 -16.59 -3.33
N LEU A 137 -18.48 -17.90 -3.10
CA LEU A 137 -17.18 -18.57 -3.15
C LEU A 137 -16.56 -18.49 -4.55
N ASP A 138 -17.36 -18.70 -5.60
CA ASP A 138 -16.88 -18.60 -6.99
C ASP A 138 -16.39 -17.18 -7.32
N VAL A 139 -17.15 -16.15 -6.91
CA VAL A 139 -16.74 -14.73 -7.07
C VAL A 139 -15.44 -14.44 -6.32
N PHE A 140 -15.32 -14.91 -5.08
CA PHE A 140 -14.13 -14.70 -4.26
C PHE A 140 -12.91 -15.39 -4.86
N ASN A 141 -13.04 -16.64 -5.31
CA ASN A 141 -11.95 -17.38 -5.96
C ASN A 141 -11.49 -16.68 -7.24
N ASN A 142 -12.43 -16.27 -8.09
CA ASN A 142 -12.11 -15.54 -9.32
C ASN A 142 -11.40 -14.22 -9.04
N PHE A 143 -11.84 -13.49 -8.01
CA PHE A 143 -11.17 -12.25 -7.58
C PHE A 143 -9.72 -12.51 -7.14
N ILE A 144 -9.49 -13.47 -6.25
CA ILE A 144 -8.16 -13.76 -5.72
C ILE A 144 -7.22 -14.21 -6.84
N SER A 145 -7.67 -15.12 -7.71
CA SER A 145 -6.88 -15.55 -8.87
C SER A 145 -6.58 -14.41 -9.83
N GLY A 146 -7.58 -13.56 -10.11
CA GLY A 146 -7.40 -12.36 -10.92
C GLY A 146 -6.40 -11.37 -10.31
N GLN A 147 -6.52 -11.07 -9.01
CA GLN A 147 -5.65 -10.13 -8.31
C GLN A 147 -4.20 -10.64 -8.22
N LEU A 148 -3.99 -11.95 -8.05
CA LEU A 148 -2.65 -12.54 -8.09
C LEU A 148 -2.02 -12.44 -9.49
N LEU A 149 -2.81 -12.68 -10.55
CA LEU A 149 -2.34 -12.55 -11.92
C LEU A 149 -2.02 -11.09 -12.27
N ASP A 150 -2.89 -10.16 -11.85
CA ASP A 150 -2.71 -8.73 -11.99
C ASP A 150 -1.42 -8.24 -11.30
N ALA A 151 -1.23 -8.63 -10.04
CA ALA A 151 -0.03 -8.35 -9.26
C ALA A 151 1.27 -8.86 -9.92
N LEU A 152 1.22 -10.03 -10.57
CA LEU A 152 2.36 -10.54 -11.34
C LEU A 152 2.61 -9.73 -12.61
N ILE A 153 1.57 -9.40 -13.35
CA ILE A 153 1.67 -8.63 -14.59
C ILE A 153 2.22 -7.24 -14.33
N ILE A 154 1.71 -6.53 -13.32
CA ILE A 154 2.19 -5.18 -12.99
C ILE A 154 3.64 -5.21 -12.51
N GLY A 155 4.05 -6.22 -11.73
CA GLY A 155 5.43 -6.43 -11.32
C GLY A 155 6.35 -6.60 -12.54
N ILE A 156 5.96 -7.43 -13.50
CA ILE A 156 6.72 -7.66 -14.74
C ILE A 156 6.78 -6.38 -15.59
N LEU A 157 5.67 -5.66 -15.74
CA LEU A 157 5.62 -4.42 -16.52
C LEU A 157 6.52 -3.35 -15.94
N ILE A 158 6.49 -3.14 -14.62
CA ILE A 158 7.38 -2.21 -13.93
C ILE A 158 8.83 -2.65 -14.07
N TYR A 159 9.14 -3.94 -13.92
CA TYR A 159 10.49 -4.46 -14.12
C TYR A 159 11.02 -4.15 -15.53
N ILE A 160 10.23 -4.46 -16.56
CA ILE A 160 10.60 -4.20 -17.97
C ILE A 160 10.76 -2.70 -18.21
N ALA A 161 9.85 -1.88 -17.70
CA ALA A 161 9.91 -0.43 -17.87
C ALA A 161 11.18 0.16 -17.22
N LEU A 162 11.53 -0.29 -16.01
CA LEU A 162 12.77 0.13 -15.33
C LEU A 162 14.03 -0.36 -16.08
N LEU A 163 13.99 -1.55 -16.68
CA LEU A 163 15.10 -2.07 -17.50
C LEU A 163 15.32 -1.25 -18.77
N ILE A 164 14.25 -0.94 -19.51
CA ILE A 164 14.33 -0.16 -20.76
C ILE A 164 14.94 1.22 -20.50
N PHE A 165 14.54 1.86 -19.40
CA PHE A 165 15.01 3.18 -19.01
C PHE A 165 16.30 3.15 -18.17
N LYS A 166 16.87 1.96 -17.94
CA LYS A 166 18.13 1.73 -17.20
C LYS A 166 18.15 2.37 -15.80
N MET A 167 17.00 2.42 -15.13
CA MET A 167 16.87 2.98 -13.77
C MET A 167 17.41 2.00 -12.72
N PRO A 168 17.91 2.45 -11.56
CA PRO A 168 18.41 1.55 -10.52
C PRO A 168 17.29 0.78 -9.80
N TYR A 169 17.68 -0.26 -9.05
CA TYR A 169 16.77 -1.05 -8.19
C TYR A 169 15.60 -1.74 -8.91
N GLN A 170 15.76 -2.11 -10.19
CA GLN A 170 14.66 -2.62 -11.03
C GLN A 170 13.94 -3.80 -10.38
N LEU A 171 14.70 -4.81 -9.94
CA LEU A 171 14.16 -6.01 -9.34
C LEU A 171 13.48 -5.75 -7.99
N LEU A 172 14.07 -4.87 -7.17
CA LEU A 172 13.55 -4.53 -5.85
C LEU A 172 12.22 -3.77 -5.97
N ILE A 173 12.17 -2.74 -6.82
CA ILE A 173 10.97 -1.93 -7.03
C ILE A 173 9.86 -2.76 -7.65
N ALA A 174 10.18 -3.59 -8.66
CA ALA A 174 9.21 -4.51 -9.26
C ALA A 174 8.63 -5.51 -8.25
N SER A 175 9.48 -6.10 -7.40
CA SER A 175 9.05 -7.07 -6.38
C SER A 175 8.16 -6.42 -5.33
N ILE A 176 8.54 -5.24 -4.83
CA ILE A 176 7.71 -4.46 -3.89
C ILE A 176 6.37 -4.11 -4.55
N THR A 177 6.39 -3.65 -5.81
CA THR A 177 5.17 -3.31 -6.54
C THR A 177 4.25 -4.51 -6.71
N SER A 178 4.79 -5.67 -7.07
CA SER A 178 4.01 -6.90 -7.20
C SER A 178 3.35 -7.32 -5.89
N ILE A 179 4.08 -7.28 -4.77
CA ILE A 179 3.53 -7.64 -3.45
C ILE A 179 2.46 -6.64 -3.02
N PHE A 180 2.72 -5.34 -3.16
CA PHE A 180 1.77 -4.31 -2.73
C PHE A 180 0.55 -4.25 -3.63
N ALA A 181 0.67 -4.56 -4.93
CA ALA A 181 -0.44 -4.62 -5.87
C ALA A 181 -1.54 -5.61 -5.47
N LEU A 182 -1.30 -6.51 -4.50
CA LEU A 182 -2.36 -7.33 -3.89
C LEU A 182 -3.42 -6.48 -3.16
N VAL A 183 -3.08 -5.26 -2.75
CA VAL A 183 -4.04 -4.26 -2.25
C VAL A 183 -4.46 -3.36 -3.42
N PRO A 184 -5.70 -3.50 -3.94
CA PRO A 184 -6.11 -2.85 -5.17
C PRO A 184 -5.91 -1.33 -5.13
N ILE A 185 -5.36 -0.78 -6.22
CA ILE A 185 -5.09 0.64 -6.46
C ILE A 185 -4.04 1.21 -5.49
N VAL A 186 -4.37 1.28 -4.20
CA VAL A 186 -3.58 1.94 -3.15
C VAL A 186 -2.20 1.31 -3.00
N GLY A 187 -2.12 -0.03 -3.06
CA GLY A 187 -0.86 -0.73 -2.88
C GLY A 187 0.17 -0.37 -3.93
N SER A 188 -0.22 -0.35 -5.21
CA SER A 188 0.66 0.05 -6.31
C SER A 188 1.20 1.46 -6.11
N PHE A 189 0.38 2.43 -5.70
CA PHE A 189 0.85 3.80 -5.43
C PHE A 189 1.81 3.89 -4.24
N ILE A 190 1.59 3.12 -3.17
CA ILE A 190 2.54 3.06 -2.05
C ILE A 190 3.89 2.51 -2.53
N ALA A 191 3.89 1.43 -3.31
CA ALA A 191 5.10 0.87 -3.89
C ALA A 191 5.79 1.83 -4.87
N GLY A 192 5.03 2.58 -5.66
CA GLY A 192 5.54 3.65 -6.51
C GLY A 192 6.22 4.74 -5.68
N GLY A 193 5.63 5.17 -4.56
CA GLY A 193 6.26 6.12 -3.64
C GLY A 193 7.59 5.60 -3.08
N ILE A 194 7.64 4.33 -2.65
CA ILE A 194 8.87 3.69 -2.18
C ILE A 194 9.91 3.63 -3.30
N GLY A 195 9.52 3.22 -4.52
CA GLY A 195 10.40 3.15 -5.68
C GLY A 195 10.96 4.52 -6.07
N PHE A 196 10.14 5.57 -6.00
CA PHE A 196 10.57 6.94 -6.21
C PHE A 196 11.64 7.35 -5.20
N LEU A 197 11.41 7.13 -3.90
CA LEU A 197 12.39 7.45 -2.85
C LEU A 197 13.71 6.69 -3.02
N LEU A 198 13.65 5.43 -3.43
CA LEU A 198 14.83 4.62 -3.71
C LEU A 198 15.64 5.20 -4.88
N ILE A 199 14.99 5.53 -6.00
CA ILE A 199 15.70 6.10 -7.15
C ILE A 199 16.21 7.51 -6.83
N LEU A 200 15.43 8.32 -6.12
CA LEU A 200 15.78 9.68 -5.68
C LEU A 200 17.09 9.72 -4.88
N SER A 201 17.36 8.66 -4.11
CA SER A 201 18.60 8.55 -3.32
C SER A 201 19.87 8.41 -4.16
N ILE A 202 19.76 7.97 -5.42
CA ILE A 202 20.88 7.82 -6.36
C ILE A 202 20.86 8.95 -7.39
N ASP A 203 19.74 9.14 -8.07
CA ASP A 203 19.59 10.06 -9.20
C ASP A 203 18.22 10.74 -9.16
N PRO A 204 18.16 12.02 -8.70
CA PRO A 204 16.92 12.77 -8.63
C PRO A 204 16.22 13.00 -9.96
N ILE A 205 16.97 13.08 -11.07
CA ILE A 205 16.39 13.31 -12.40
C ILE A 205 15.72 12.03 -12.88
N GLN A 206 16.37 10.87 -12.69
CA GLN A 206 15.73 9.57 -12.98
C GLN A 206 14.51 9.32 -12.10
N ALA A 207 14.49 9.80 -10.87
CA ALA A 207 13.34 9.66 -9.99
C ALA A 207 12.10 10.41 -10.52
N LEU A 208 12.29 11.61 -11.09
CA LEU A 208 11.19 12.34 -11.76
C LEU A 208 10.69 11.60 -12.99
N TRP A 209 11.60 11.07 -13.82
CA TRP A 209 11.23 10.24 -14.97
C TRP A 209 10.52 8.95 -14.55
N PHE A 210 10.92 8.38 -13.42
CA PHE A 210 10.25 7.22 -12.85
C PHE A 210 8.79 7.52 -12.50
N ILE A 211 8.48 8.67 -11.91
CA ILE A 211 7.07 9.04 -11.64
C ILE A 211 6.26 9.07 -12.93
N VAL A 212 6.79 9.71 -13.98
CA VAL A 212 6.09 9.79 -15.28
C VAL A 212 5.85 8.40 -15.85
N LEU A 213 6.89 7.56 -15.89
CA LEU A 213 6.80 6.20 -16.39
C LEU A 213 5.86 5.33 -15.55
N PHE A 214 5.94 5.44 -14.23
CA PHE A 214 5.07 4.75 -13.29
C PHE A 214 3.60 5.12 -13.52
N LEU A 215 3.29 6.42 -13.67
CA LEU A 215 1.92 6.88 -13.97
C LEU A 215 1.40 6.36 -15.31
N VAL A 216 2.25 6.30 -16.34
CA VAL A 216 1.89 5.70 -17.63
C VAL A 216 1.55 4.22 -17.47
N VAL A 217 2.37 3.47 -16.72
CA VAL A 217 2.12 2.05 -16.46
C VAL A 217 0.85 1.85 -15.63
N GLN A 218 0.60 2.70 -14.61
CA GLN A 218 -0.64 2.66 -13.82
C GLN A 218 -1.87 2.98 -14.67
N GLN A 219 -1.77 3.91 -15.61
CA GLN A 219 -2.90 4.18 -16.50
C GLN A 219 -3.15 3.06 -17.50
N PHE A 220 -2.10 2.41 -17.98
CA PHE A 220 -2.27 1.22 -18.80
C PHE A 220 -2.92 0.08 -18.00
N GLU A 221 -2.48 -0.12 -16.76
CA GLU A 221 -3.05 -1.12 -15.86
C GLU A 221 -4.53 -0.84 -15.56
N GLY A 222 -4.87 0.35 -15.06
CA GLY A 222 -6.22 0.68 -14.64
C GLY A 222 -7.25 0.70 -15.78
N ASN A 223 -6.84 1.03 -17.01
CA ASN A 223 -7.75 1.12 -18.16
C ASN A 223 -7.86 -0.18 -18.98
N PHE A 224 -6.81 -1.01 -19.02
CA PHE A 224 -6.78 -2.19 -19.89
C PHE A 224 -6.61 -3.50 -19.13
N ILE A 225 -5.66 -3.57 -18.21
CA ILE A 225 -5.30 -4.82 -17.53
C ILE A 225 -6.33 -5.15 -16.45
N TYR A 226 -6.55 -4.22 -15.53
CA TYR A 226 -7.42 -4.42 -14.38
C TYR A 226 -8.86 -4.80 -14.79
N PRO A 227 -9.52 -4.12 -15.75
CA PRO A 227 -10.86 -4.49 -16.17
C PRO A 227 -10.90 -5.88 -16.82
N LYS A 228 -9.88 -6.24 -17.60
CA LYS A 228 -9.83 -7.52 -18.33
C LYS A 228 -9.50 -8.72 -17.43
N ILE A 229 -8.70 -8.51 -16.39
CA ILE A 229 -8.22 -9.59 -15.52
C ILE A 229 -9.09 -9.71 -14.28
N VAL A 230 -9.33 -8.60 -13.58
CA VAL A 230 -10.07 -8.59 -12.32
C VAL A 230 -11.54 -8.26 -12.59
N GLY A 231 -11.82 -7.22 -13.37
CA GLY A 231 -13.18 -6.75 -13.66
C GLY A 231 -14.08 -7.80 -14.32
N GLU A 232 -13.63 -8.42 -15.41
CA GLU A 232 -14.36 -9.50 -16.11
C GLU A 232 -14.55 -10.74 -15.22
N SER A 233 -13.55 -11.05 -14.38
CA SER A 233 -13.58 -12.21 -13.48
C SER A 233 -14.66 -12.11 -12.40
N VAL A 234 -15.00 -10.89 -11.96
CA VAL A 234 -16.04 -10.64 -10.93
C VAL A 234 -17.31 -9.99 -11.45
N GLY A 235 -17.32 -9.48 -12.69
CA GLY A 235 -18.46 -8.82 -13.32
C GLY A 235 -18.90 -7.52 -12.64
N LEU A 236 -17.98 -6.86 -11.91
CA LEU A 236 -18.25 -5.62 -11.17
C LEU A 236 -17.84 -4.41 -12.02
N PRO A 237 -18.73 -3.44 -12.28
CA PRO A 237 -18.36 -2.22 -13.00
C PRO A 237 -17.32 -1.41 -12.21
N GLY A 238 -16.35 -0.80 -12.90
CA GLY A 238 -15.19 -0.13 -12.27
C GLY A 238 -15.54 0.97 -11.27
N ILE A 239 -16.66 1.69 -11.46
CA ILE A 239 -17.13 2.69 -10.50
C ILE A 239 -17.47 2.08 -9.13
N TRP A 240 -18.05 0.88 -9.11
CA TRP A 240 -18.37 0.18 -7.86
C TRP A 240 -17.11 -0.36 -7.19
N THR A 241 -16.09 -0.74 -7.97
CA THR A 241 -14.77 -1.10 -7.46
C THR A 241 -14.14 0.08 -6.72
N LEU A 242 -14.04 1.25 -7.37
CA LEU A 242 -13.49 2.46 -6.75
C LEU A 242 -14.26 2.87 -5.49
N LEU A 243 -15.60 2.93 -5.58
CA LEU A 243 -16.44 3.30 -4.45
C LEU A 243 -16.25 2.33 -3.27
N SER A 244 -16.15 1.04 -3.55
CA SER A 244 -15.92 0.04 -2.50
C SER A 244 -14.61 0.27 -1.77
N ILE A 245 -13.51 0.54 -2.49
CA ILE A 245 -12.19 0.74 -1.89
C ILE A 245 -12.20 1.96 -0.96
N VAL A 246 -12.85 3.05 -1.38
CA VAL A 246 -12.99 4.26 -0.56
C VAL A 246 -13.81 3.99 0.70
N VAL A 247 -14.97 3.35 0.57
CA VAL A 247 -15.88 3.10 1.70
C VAL A 247 -15.26 2.12 2.70
N PHE A 248 -14.84 0.93 2.24
CA PHE A 248 -14.27 -0.08 3.12
C PHE A 248 -12.89 0.32 3.63
N GLY A 249 -12.11 1.06 2.84
CA GLY A 249 -10.83 1.63 3.27
C GLY A 249 -10.99 2.65 4.40
N GLY A 250 -12.02 3.49 4.36
CA GLY A 250 -12.34 4.41 5.45
C GLY A 250 -12.81 3.69 6.73
N MET A 251 -13.49 2.55 6.61
CA MET A 251 -14.02 1.79 7.75
C MET A 251 -13.00 0.88 8.42
N TYR A 252 -12.20 0.16 7.63
CA TYR A 252 -11.34 -0.94 8.11
C TYR A 252 -9.89 -0.82 7.62
N GLY A 253 -9.50 0.33 7.06
CA GLY A 253 -8.14 0.58 6.57
C GLY A 253 -7.73 -0.38 5.45
N VAL A 254 -6.48 -0.83 5.47
CA VAL A 254 -5.89 -1.71 4.44
C VAL A 254 -6.65 -3.04 4.32
N LEU A 255 -7.10 -3.62 5.44
CA LEU A 255 -7.89 -4.85 5.42
C LEU A 255 -9.24 -4.64 4.73
N GLY A 256 -9.85 -3.47 4.94
CA GLY A 256 -11.07 -3.05 4.25
C GLY A 256 -10.85 -2.95 2.74
N MET A 257 -9.77 -2.31 2.30
CA MET A 257 -9.45 -2.17 0.88
C MET A 257 -9.24 -3.52 0.18
N LEU A 258 -8.57 -4.47 0.85
CA LEU A 258 -8.33 -5.82 0.31
C LEU A 258 -9.65 -6.59 0.10
N LEU A 259 -10.58 -6.50 1.04
CA LEU A 259 -11.87 -7.20 0.96
C LEU A 259 -12.98 -6.40 0.24
N ALA A 260 -12.74 -5.13 -0.07
CA ALA A 260 -13.74 -4.21 -0.62
C ALA A 260 -14.38 -4.73 -1.91
N VAL A 261 -13.52 -5.08 -2.88
CA VAL A 261 -13.92 -5.50 -4.21
C VAL A 261 -14.72 -6.82 -4.18
N PRO A 262 -14.24 -7.91 -3.57
CA PRO A 262 -14.99 -9.17 -3.55
C PRO A 262 -16.30 -9.07 -2.76
N LEU A 263 -16.33 -8.34 -1.64
CA LEU A 263 -17.57 -8.15 -0.88
C LEU A 263 -18.62 -7.38 -1.71
N THR A 264 -18.19 -6.32 -2.39
CA THR A 264 -19.06 -5.53 -3.25
C THR A 264 -19.52 -6.32 -4.46
N ALA A 265 -18.65 -7.13 -5.06
CA ALA A 265 -19.01 -8.02 -6.17
C ALA A 265 -20.06 -9.07 -5.75
N ILE A 266 -19.97 -9.62 -4.53
CA ILE A 266 -20.97 -10.54 -3.99
C ILE A 266 -22.32 -9.83 -3.84
N ILE A 267 -22.34 -8.65 -3.21
CA ILE A 267 -23.57 -7.87 -3.01
C ILE A 267 -24.20 -7.50 -4.36
N TYR A 268 -23.38 -7.01 -5.30
CA TYR A 268 -23.80 -6.65 -6.64
C TYR A 268 -24.37 -7.84 -7.41
N SER A 269 -23.68 -8.99 -7.40
CA SER A 269 -24.12 -10.22 -8.07
C SER A 269 -25.44 -10.74 -7.48
N MET A 270 -25.58 -10.73 -6.15
CA MET A 270 -26.82 -11.13 -5.49
C MET A 270 -27.97 -10.17 -5.80
N GLY A 271 -27.74 -8.86 -5.71
CA GLY A 271 -28.72 -7.83 -6.06
C GLY A 271 -29.18 -7.95 -7.50
N SER A 272 -28.25 -8.07 -8.44
CA SER A 272 -28.54 -8.26 -9.87
C SER A 272 -29.40 -9.51 -10.11
N LYS A 273 -29.07 -10.65 -9.48
CA LYS A 273 -29.87 -11.89 -9.60
C LYS A 273 -31.28 -11.72 -9.05
N LEU A 274 -31.46 -11.03 -7.93
CA LEU A 274 -32.77 -10.78 -7.33
C LEU A 274 -33.62 -9.84 -8.19
N ILE A 275 -33.03 -8.76 -8.70
CA ILE A 275 -33.70 -7.79 -9.58
C ILE A 275 -34.13 -8.49 -10.87
N ASN A 276 -33.23 -9.20 -11.54
CA ASN A 276 -33.53 -9.93 -12.77
C ASN A 276 -34.59 -11.02 -12.57
N LYS A 277 -34.60 -11.69 -11.40
CA LYS A 277 -35.66 -12.64 -11.04
C LYS A 277 -37.02 -11.93 -10.95
N LYS A 278 -37.11 -10.80 -10.24
CA LYS A 278 -38.35 -10.02 -10.12
C LYS A 278 -38.82 -9.43 -11.45
N LEU A 279 -37.91 -8.96 -12.30
CA LEU A 279 -38.25 -8.48 -13.65
C LEU A 279 -38.83 -9.61 -14.50
N LYS A 280 -38.25 -10.81 -14.42
CA LYS A 280 -38.78 -11.99 -15.11
C LYS A 280 -40.15 -12.41 -14.58
N GLU A 281 -40.37 -12.38 -13.27
CA GLU A 281 -41.69 -12.64 -12.66
C GLU A 281 -42.76 -11.63 -13.10
N LYS A 282 -42.36 -10.39 -13.37
CA LYS A 282 -43.23 -9.32 -13.88
C LYS A 282 -43.29 -9.26 -15.42
N ASN A 283 -42.62 -10.15 -16.13
CA ASN A 283 -42.46 -10.08 -17.59
C ASN A 283 -41.98 -8.70 -18.10
N LEU A 284 -41.13 -8.00 -17.35
CA LEU A 284 -40.63 -6.68 -17.74
C LEU A 284 -39.25 -6.78 -18.39
N ILE A 285 -39.05 -6.05 -19.47
CA ILE A 285 -37.76 -5.77 -20.10
C ILE A 285 -37.44 -4.30 -19.86
N VAL A 286 -36.27 -4.04 -19.26
CA VAL A 286 -35.78 -2.68 -19.01
C VAL A 286 -34.67 -2.39 -20.02
N SER A 287 -34.86 -1.36 -20.84
CA SER A 287 -33.85 -0.77 -21.72
C SER A 287 -33.42 0.59 -21.17
N THR A 288 -32.40 1.21 -21.77
CA THR A 288 -31.89 2.52 -21.33
C THR A 288 -32.98 3.60 -21.32
N ASP A 289 -33.90 3.54 -22.29
CA ASP A 289 -34.91 4.58 -22.50
C ASP A 289 -36.33 4.15 -22.10
N GLU A 290 -36.62 2.85 -22.04
CA GLU A 290 -37.99 2.33 -21.87
C GLU A 290 -38.08 1.05 -21.03
N ILE A 291 -39.17 0.93 -20.26
CA ILE A 291 -39.58 -0.31 -19.57
C ILE A 291 -40.81 -0.88 -20.29
N LYS A 292 -40.67 -2.08 -20.88
CA LYS A 292 -41.73 -2.74 -21.65
C LYS A 292 -42.15 -4.06 -21.03
N GLU A 293 -43.43 -4.41 -21.14
CA GLU A 293 -43.84 -5.80 -20.95
C GLU A 293 -43.37 -6.65 -22.14
N LYS A 294 -42.87 -7.84 -21.82
CA LYS A 294 -42.42 -8.83 -22.78
C LYS A 294 -43.66 -9.41 -23.45
N ALA A 295 -43.93 -9.00 -24.69
CA ALA A 295 -44.99 -9.59 -25.50
C ALA A 295 -44.78 -11.11 -25.60
N ASN A 296 -45.85 -11.87 -25.33
CA ASN A 296 -45.85 -13.34 -25.37
C ASN A 296 -45.52 -13.88 -26.77
#